data_AF-A0A2D5MS21-F1
#
_entry.id   AF-A0A2D5MS21-F1
#
_cell.length_a   1.000
_cell.length_b   1.000
_cell.length_c   1.000
_cell.angle_alpha   90.00
_cell.angle_beta   90.00
_cell.angle_gamma   90.00
#
_symmetry.space_group_name_H-M   'P 1'
#
loop_
_entity.id
_entity.type
_entity.pdbx_description
1 polymer ?
#
loop_
_entity_poly.entity_id
_entity_poly.type
_entity_poly.pdbx_seq_one_letter_code
_entity_poly.pdbx_strand_id
1 'polypeptide(L)'
;MNESAPPIIPTPPAQSQPVIQTPKNRGWMWVSFFLMLCILGGGLCLLILGMVGINSGQYEGGNNYTVETIRDNGGKQQIAVIDLNGVIASFSVDANGHNQVLSLKRQFKWANDDDNVVAILLRINSPGGEVLASDNIADFVRESEKPVISVMGSVAASGGYYVAAPSDWIVAHELTITGSIGVIMSGYSFRNLMDKVGVQPIVFKSGKNKDMLSMNKREEDISEEERKIVQDMIGETFGRFKKVVREGRNVDSREGEEGRSLSKDWETFADGRILSGNTALEQGFIDELGDLDTGIERALEIVGISEANVIRYQQPLNFSMMFPFLGKNETKQIKIDWGIEIPKLKAGRLYFLSPTLLY
;
A
#
# COMPACT_ATOMS: atom_id res chain seq x y z
N MET A 1 -34.79 43.15 -83.60
CA MET A 1 -34.13 41.91 -84.05
C MET A 1 -35.02 40.77 -83.61
N ASN A 2 -35.76 40.18 -84.55
CA ASN A 2 -36.82 39.23 -84.23
C ASN A 2 -36.78 38.17 -85.34
N GLU A 3 -36.19 37.00 -85.09
CA GLU A 3 -36.41 35.82 -85.94
C GLU A 3 -36.45 34.54 -85.09
N SER A 4 -37.48 33.77 -85.43
CA SER A 4 -38.11 32.63 -84.78
C SER A 4 -37.32 31.32 -84.83
N ALA A 5 -37.48 30.49 -83.80
CA ALA A 5 -36.94 29.14 -83.73
C ALA A 5 -37.72 28.13 -84.61
N PRO A 6 -37.05 27.18 -85.29
CA PRO A 6 -37.69 26.05 -85.98
C PRO A 6 -37.85 24.78 -85.11
N PRO A 7 -38.71 23.81 -85.50
CA PRO A 7 -39.30 22.81 -84.62
C PRO A 7 -38.47 21.53 -84.40
N ILE A 8 -38.70 20.86 -83.28
CA ILE A 8 -38.05 19.59 -82.87
C ILE A 8 -38.88 18.39 -83.35
N ILE A 9 -38.25 17.46 -84.05
CA ILE A 9 -38.81 16.14 -84.47
C ILE A 9 -38.42 15.09 -83.42
N PRO A 10 -39.34 14.22 -82.96
CA PRO A 10 -39.03 13.21 -81.93
C PRO A 10 -38.31 11.98 -82.49
N THR A 11 -37.31 11.47 -81.76
CA THR A 11 -36.60 10.21 -82.05
C THR A 11 -37.24 9.00 -81.36
N PRO A 12 -37.09 7.78 -81.91
CA PRO A 12 -37.84 6.58 -81.49
C PRO A 12 -37.28 5.94 -80.20
N PRO A 13 -38.07 5.13 -79.48
CA PRO A 13 -37.64 4.56 -78.20
C PRO A 13 -36.54 3.50 -78.36
N ALA A 14 -35.52 3.59 -77.49
CA ALA A 14 -34.41 2.64 -77.42
C ALA A 14 -34.86 1.27 -76.88
N GLN A 15 -34.42 0.19 -77.53
CA GLN A 15 -34.64 -1.18 -77.08
C GLN A 15 -33.78 -1.51 -75.85
N SER A 16 -34.38 -2.13 -74.84
CA SER A 16 -33.73 -2.55 -73.59
C SER A 16 -32.84 -3.79 -73.78
N GLN A 17 -31.58 -3.73 -73.34
CA GLN A 17 -30.73 -4.92 -73.21
C GLN A 17 -31.06 -5.72 -71.93
N PRO A 18 -30.92 -7.06 -71.94
CA PRO A 18 -31.20 -7.89 -70.77
C PRO A 18 -30.13 -7.75 -69.69
N VAL A 19 -30.58 -7.59 -68.44
CA VAL A 19 -29.74 -7.53 -67.23
C VAL A 19 -29.27 -8.93 -66.85
N ILE A 20 -27.95 -9.15 -66.79
CA ILE A 20 -27.35 -10.36 -66.22
C ILE A 20 -27.52 -10.31 -64.69
N GLN A 21 -28.32 -11.20 -64.12
CA GLN A 21 -28.43 -11.35 -62.66
C GLN A 21 -27.31 -12.25 -62.13
N THR A 22 -26.44 -11.73 -61.27
CA THR A 22 -25.49 -12.55 -60.50
C THR A 22 -26.20 -13.15 -59.28
N PRO A 23 -26.01 -14.45 -58.97
CA PRO A 23 -26.67 -15.08 -57.83
C PRO A 23 -26.13 -14.52 -56.52
N LYS A 24 -27.03 -14.01 -55.67
CA LYS A 24 -26.72 -13.49 -54.33
C LYS A 24 -26.30 -14.65 -53.41
N ASN A 25 -25.00 -14.85 -53.24
CA ASN A 25 -24.49 -15.90 -52.35
C ASN A 25 -24.70 -15.50 -50.87
N ARG A 26 -25.68 -16.13 -50.21
CA ARG A 26 -26.13 -15.79 -48.83
C ARG A 26 -25.22 -16.33 -47.72
N GLY A 27 -24.13 -17.04 -48.05
CA GLY A 27 -23.24 -17.70 -47.07
C GLY A 27 -22.58 -16.75 -46.07
N TRP A 28 -22.24 -15.51 -46.49
CA TRP A 28 -21.60 -14.54 -45.60
C TRP A 28 -22.52 -14.07 -44.46
N MET A 29 -23.83 -14.03 -44.68
CA MET A 29 -24.79 -13.66 -43.63
C MET A 29 -24.84 -14.70 -42.49
N TRP A 30 -24.67 -15.98 -42.79
CA TRP A 30 -24.62 -17.03 -41.77
C TRP A 30 -23.32 -17.00 -40.96
N VAL A 31 -22.20 -16.68 -41.61
CA VAL A 31 -20.91 -16.48 -40.92
C VAL A 31 -21.00 -15.28 -39.98
N SER A 32 -21.50 -14.14 -40.45
CA SER A 32 -21.69 -12.94 -39.62
C SER A 32 -22.67 -13.18 -38.46
N PHE A 33 -23.75 -13.94 -38.68
CA PHE A 33 -24.69 -14.29 -37.62
C PHE A 33 -24.05 -15.18 -36.56
N PHE A 34 -23.26 -16.18 -36.95
CA PHE A 34 -22.55 -17.06 -36.02
C PHE A 34 -21.48 -16.30 -35.23
N LEU A 35 -20.73 -15.40 -35.89
CA LEU A 35 -19.72 -14.55 -35.25
C LEU A 35 -20.36 -13.58 -34.25
N MET A 36 -21.51 -12.99 -34.59
CA MET A 36 -22.29 -12.16 -33.68
C MET A 36 -22.83 -12.94 -32.48
N LEU A 37 -23.28 -14.19 -32.69
CA LEU A 37 -23.71 -15.08 -31.62
C LEU A 37 -22.55 -15.45 -30.69
N CYS A 38 -21.36 -15.69 -31.22
CA CYS A 38 -20.15 -15.95 -30.42
C CYS A 38 -19.70 -14.71 -29.62
N ILE A 39 -19.79 -13.50 -30.20
CA ILE A 39 -19.46 -12.25 -29.48
C ILE A 39 -20.49 -11.97 -28.38
N LEU A 40 -21.78 -12.13 -28.67
CA LEU A 40 -22.85 -11.94 -27.69
C LEU A 40 -22.80 -13.02 -26.59
N GLY A 41 -22.56 -14.28 -26.97
CA GLY A 41 -22.41 -15.38 -26.01
C GLY A 41 -21.15 -15.25 -25.15
N GLY A 42 -20.03 -14.84 -25.74
CA GLY A 42 -18.79 -14.53 -25.02
C GLY A 42 -18.95 -13.34 -24.07
N GLY A 43 -19.62 -12.29 -24.51
CA GLY A 43 -19.96 -11.12 -23.68
C GLY A 43 -20.90 -11.47 -22.53
N LEU A 44 -21.90 -12.33 -22.77
CA LEU A 44 -22.80 -12.82 -21.75
C LEU A 44 -22.08 -13.73 -20.74
N CYS A 45 -21.17 -14.61 -21.20
CA CYS A 45 -20.31 -15.39 -20.33
C CYS A 45 -19.42 -14.51 -19.45
N LEU A 46 -18.83 -13.45 -20.02
CA LEU A 46 -18.02 -12.49 -19.26
C LEU A 46 -18.85 -11.69 -18.25
N LEU A 47 -20.09 -11.34 -18.58
CA LEU A 47 -21.02 -10.69 -17.65
C LEU A 47 -21.46 -11.62 -16.52
N ILE A 48 -21.74 -12.90 -16.81
CA ILE A 48 -22.08 -13.90 -15.80
C ILE A 48 -20.86 -14.18 -14.91
N LEU A 49 -19.66 -14.34 -15.48
CA LEU A 49 -18.41 -14.45 -14.72
C LEU A 49 -18.15 -13.20 -13.87
N GLY A 50 -18.43 -12.01 -14.40
CA GLY A 50 -18.37 -10.75 -13.67
C GLY A 50 -19.36 -10.69 -12.50
N MET A 51 -20.60 -11.12 -12.69
CA MET A 51 -21.63 -11.16 -11.64
C MET A 51 -21.37 -12.24 -10.57
N VAL A 52 -20.80 -13.39 -10.97
CA VAL A 52 -20.33 -14.42 -10.03
C VAL A 52 -19.12 -13.89 -9.23
N GLY A 53 -18.22 -13.14 -9.85
CA GLY A 53 -17.11 -12.46 -9.17
C GLY A 53 -17.53 -11.33 -8.23
N ILE A 54 -18.64 -10.64 -8.51
CA ILE A 54 -19.18 -9.59 -7.62
C ILE A 54 -19.86 -10.20 -6.38
N ASN A 55 -20.43 -11.41 -6.45
CA ASN A 55 -20.98 -12.10 -5.28
C ASN A 55 -19.91 -12.78 -4.40
N SER A 56 -18.67 -12.92 -4.88
CA SER A 56 -17.53 -13.33 -4.04
C SER A 56 -16.88 -12.18 -3.26
N GLY A 57 -17.54 -11.01 -3.19
CA GLY A 57 -17.07 -9.80 -2.50
C GLY A 57 -17.14 -9.85 -0.97
N GLN A 58 -17.40 -11.01 -0.37
CA GLN A 58 -17.15 -11.31 1.04
C GLN A 58 -16.42 -12.65 1.14
N TYR A 59 -15.14 -12.67 0.78
CA TYR A 59 -14.23 -13.71 1.27
C TYR A 59 -13.98 -13.43 2.77
N GLU A 60 -14.91 -13.87 3.61
CA GLU A 60 -14.59 -14.22 4.98
C GLU A 60 -13.57 -15.36 4.97
N GLY A 61 -12.42 -15.12 5.61
CA GLY A 61 -11.52 -16.10 6.24
C GLY A 61 -11.46 -17.52 5.67
N GLY A 62 -10.86 -17.70 4.50
CA GLY A 62 -10.29 -19.01 4.13
C GLY A 62 -8.93 -19.20 4.81
N ASN A 63 -8.75 -20.26 5.60
CA ASN A 63 -7.49 -20.70 6.23
C ASN A 63 -6.40 -21.17 5.25
N ASN A 64 -6.55 -20.91 3.95
CA ASN A 64 -5.61 -21.42 2.95
C ASN A 64 -4.44 -20.44 2.83
N TYR A 65 -3.34 -20.76 3.50
CA TYR A 65 -2.02 -20.20 3.27
C TYR A 65 -1.05 -21.32 2.88
N THR A 66 0.00 -20.97 2.16
CA THR A 66 1.13 -21.88 1.92
C THR A 66 2.29 -21.45 2.81
N VAL A 67 2.94 -22.41 3.46
CA VAL A 67 4.11 -22.13 4.30
C VAL A 67 5.36 -22.27 3.44
N GLU A 68 6.16 -21.21 3.39
CA GLU A 68 7.52 -21.23 2.83
C GLU A 68 8.52 -21.38 3.98
N THR A 69 9.31 -22.44 3.96
CA THR A 69 10.43 -22.59 4.90
C THR A 69 11.61 -21.76 4.41
N ILE A 70 11.95 -20.70 5.13
CA ILE A 70 13.12 -19.84 4.87
C ILE A 70 14.39 -20.55 5.35
N ARG A 71 14.34 -21.20 6.51
CA ARG A 71 15.43 -22.01 7.08
C ARG A 71 14.89 -23.28 7.69
N ASP A 72 15.43 -24.41 7.25
CA ASP A 72 15.18 -25.72 7.82
C ASP A 72 16.36 -26.10 8.72
N ASN A 73 16.09 -26.13 10.02
CA ASN A 73 17.05 -26.52 11.04
C ASN A 73 16.73 -27.90 11.62
N GLY A 74 15.77 -28.64 11.03
CA GLY A 74 15.37 -29.97 11.51
C GLY A 74 14.53 -29.97 12.79
N GLY A 75 14.20 -28.79 13.33
CA GLY A 75 13.38 -28.63 14.53
C GLY A 75 11.89 -28.87 14.28
N LYS A 76 11.15 -29.25 15.32
CA LYS A 76 9.67 -29.34 15.26
C LYS A 76 8.97 -28.00 15.42
N GLN A 77 9.61 -27.08 16.15
CA GLN A 77 9.10 -25.75 16.44
C GLN A 77 9.48 -24.77 15.33
N GLN A 78 8.73 -23.68 15.25
CA GLN A 78 8.78 -22.73 14.15
C GLN A 78 8.79 -21.29 14.65
N ILE A 79 9.49 -20.43 13.92
CA ILE A 79 9.43 -18.97 14.08
C ILE A 79 8.82 -18.40 12.81
N ALA A 80 7.71 -17.68 12.96
CA ALA A 80 6.98 -17.11 11.83
C ALA A 80 7.50 -15.71 11.48
N VAL A 81 7.94 -15.52 10.24
CA VAL A 81 8.37 -14.21 9.73
C VAL A 81 7.19 -13.51 9.06
N ILE A 82 6.82 -12.34 9.59
CA ILE A 82 5.77 -11.48 9.06
C ILE A 82 6.40 -10.18 8.53
N ASP A 83 6.02 -9.81 7.31
CA ASP A 83 6.66 -8.73 6.56
C ASP A 83 5.80 -7.47 6.48
N LEU A 84 6.27 -6.37 7.07
CA LEU A 84 5.70 -5.03 6.91
C LEU A 84 6.58 -4.17 6.01
N ASN A 85 6.22 -4.07 4.73
CA ASN A 85 7.00 -3.36 3.71
C ASN A 85 6.23 -2.19 3.10
N GLY A 86 6.90 -1.05 2.91
CA GLY A 86 6.36 0.11 2.22
C GLY A 86 5.49 1.01 3.11
N VAL A 87 4.71 1.90 2.48
CA VAL A 87 3.84 2.84 3.19
C VAL A 87 2.67 2.09 3.81
N ILE A 88 2.44 2.33 5.10
CA ILE A 88 1.32 1.75 5.85
C ILE A 88 0.03 2.46 5.43
N ALA A 89 -0.92 1.74 4.83
CA ALA A 89 -2.17 2.32 4.38
C ALA A 89 -3.30 1.29 4.41
N SER A 90 -4.48 1.69 4.89
CA SER A 90 -5.70 0.88 4.89
C SER A 90 -6.50 1.00 3.59
N PHE A 91 -6.29 2.05 2.80
CA PHE A 91 -6.97 2.24 1.52
C PHE A 91 -6.25 1.55 0.35
N SER A 92 -4.99 1.15 0.54
CA SER A 92 -4.20 0.47 -0.50
C SER A 92 -4.51 -1.02 -0.51
N VAL A 93 -4.84 -1.55 -1.68
CA VAL A 93 -4.99 -2.98 -1.94
C VAL A 93 -3.84 -3.46 -2.82
N ASP A 94 -3.32 -4.65 -2.52
CA ASP A 94 -2.34 -5.30 -3.38
C ASP A 94 -2.98 -5.80 -4.68
N ALA A 95 -2.16 -6.42 -5.55
CA ALA A 95 -2.63 -7.00 -6.81
C ALA A 95 -3.72 -8.09 -6.64
N ASN A 96 -3.89 -8.60 -5.42
CA ASN A 96 -4.86 -9.62 -5.05
C ASN A 96 -6.12 -9.02 -4.43
N GLY A 97 -6.21 -7.69 -4.32
CA GLY A 97 -7.32 -7.00 -3.68
C GLY A 97 -7.22 -6.99 -2.15
N HIS A 98 -6.09 -7.37 -1.58
CA HIS A 98 -5.91 -7.45 -0.14
C HIS A 98 -5.34 -6.16 0.44
N ASN A 99 -6.01 -5.67 1.48
CA ASN A 99 -5.52 -4.61 2.34
C ASN A 99 -4.35 -5.10 3.21
N GLN A 100 -3.32 -4.27 3.37
CA GLN A 100 -2.10 -4.62 4.13
C GLN A 100 -2.40 -4.92 5.61
N VAL A 101 -3.19 -4.08 6.28
CA VAL A 101 -3.61 -4.26 7.69
C VAL A 101 -4.34 -5.59 7.87
N LEU A 102 -5.30 -5.92 7.00
CA LEU A 102 -6.04 -7.19 7.05
C LEU A 102 -5.13 -8.39 6.79
N SER A 103 -4.15 -8.25 5.89
CA SER A 103 -3.18 -9.30 5.59
C SER A 103 -2.23 -9.56 6.76
N LEU A 104 -1.81 -8.51 7.47
CA LEU A 104 -1.05 -8.65 8.71
C LEU A 104 -1.89 -9.27 9.83
N LYS A 105 -3.13 -8.80 10.01
CA LYS A 105 -4.08 -9.37 10.98
C LYS A 105 -4.23 -10.88 10.81
N ARG A 106 -4.38 -11.36 9.56
CA ARG A 106 -4.47 -12.79 9.25
C ARG A 106 -3.18 -13.55 9.60
N GLN A 107 -2.02 -12.99 9.26
CA GLN A 107 -0.73 -13.65 9.55
C GLN A 107 -0.45 -13.76 11.05
N PHE A 108 -0.74 -12.71 11.82
CA PHE A 108 -0.69 -12.77 13.29
C PHE A 108 -1.65 -13.83 13.84
N LYS A 109 -2.88 -13.89 13.29
CA LYS A 109 -3.83 -14.93 13.66
C LYS A 109 -3.30 -16.34 13.36
N TRP A 110 -2.76 -16.58 12.16
CA TRP A 110 -2.19 -17.88 11.79
C TRP A 110 -1.01 -18.28 12.68
N ALA A 111 -0.15 -17.32 13.05
CA ALA A 111 0.96 -17.57 13.96
C ALA A 111 0.49 -17.88 15.39
N ASN A 112 -0.54 -17.19 15.88
CA ASN A 112 -1.07 -17.43 17.22
C ASN A 112 -1.85 -18.76 17.29
N ASP A 113 -2.58 -19.12 16.24
CA ASP A 113 -3.36 -20.37 16.17
C ASP A 113 -2.50 -21.63 15.93
N ASP A 114 -1.22 -21.49 15.53
CA ASP A 114 -0.32 -22.63 15.24
C ASP A 114 0.54 -22.97 16.46
N ASP A 115 0.28 -24.12 17.08
CA ASP A 115 1.03 -24.62 18.24
C ASP A 115 2.52 -24.85 17.96
N ASN A 116 2.91 -25.06 16.70
CA ASN A 116 4.33 -25.21 16.35
C ASN A 116 5.04 -23.85 16.28
N VAL A 117 4.31 -22.76 16.08
CA VAL A 117 4.86 -21.41 16.07
C VAL A 117 5.05 -20.93 17.50
N VAL A 118 6.30 -20.70 17.86
CA VAL A 118 6.70 -20.33 19.23
C VAL A 118 7.06 -18.85 19.36
N ALA A 119 7.39 -18.17 18.26
CA ALA A 119 7.66 -16.74 18.23
C ALA A 119 7.37 -16.14 16.84
N ILE A 120 7.19 -14.82 16.79
CA ILE A 120 6.95 -14.04 15.58
C ILE A 120 8.10 -13.07 15.35
N LEU A 121 8.69 -13.10 14.16
CA LEU A 121 9.62 -12.08 13.68
C LEU A 121 8.89 -11.08 12.78
N LEU A 122 8.68 -9.87 13.28
CA LEU A 122 8.06 -8.80 12.51
C LEU A 122 9.15 -8.00 11.77
N ARG A 123 9.36 -8.28 10.48
CA ARG A 123 10.35 -7.57 9.67
C ARG A 123 9.75 -6.28 9.11
N ILE A 124 10.32 -5.14 9.49
CA ILE A 124 9.77 -3.82 9.18
C ILE A 124 10.70 -3.08 8.22
N ASN A 125 10.18 -2.70 7.06
CA ASN A 125 10.86 -1.83 6.09
C ASN A 125 9.87 -0.76 5.59
N SER A 126 9.53 0.17 6.47
CA SER A 126 8.47 1.16 6.28
C SER A 126 8.92 2.58 6.69
N PRO A 127 8.63 3.60 5.87
CA PRO A 127 8.76 5.00 6.28
C PRO A 127 7.60 5.48 7.17
N GLY A 128 6.65 4.62 7.51
CA GLY A 128 5.40 4.96 8.19
C GLY A 128 4.21 5.02 7.25
N GLY A 129 3.18 5.77 7.63
CA GLY A 129 1.96 5.90 6.85
C GLY A 129 0.77 6.40 7.66
N GLU A 130 -0.41 5.88 7.34
CA GLU A 130 -1.67 6.23 7.97
C GLU A 130 -1.69 5.86 9.46
N VAL A 131 -2.02 6.85 10.30
CA VAL A 131 -2.05 6.72 11.76
C VAL A 131 -2.91 5.55 12.23
N LEU A 132 -4.16 5.45 11.76
CA LEU A 132 -5.09 4.42 12.21
C LEU A 132 -4.67 3.01 11.73
N ALA A 133 -4.09 2.91 10.53
CA ALA A 133 -3.55 1.66 10.04
C ALA A 133 -2.35 1.19 10.88
N SER A 134 -1.45 2.10 11.24
CA SER A 134 -0.34 1.82 12.16
C SER A 134 -0.82 1.40 13.55
N ASP A 135 -1.84 2.08 14.08
CA ASP A 135 -2.42 1.78 15.39
C ASP A 135 -3.05 0.38 15.44
N ASN A 136 -3.86 0.02 14.43
CA ASN A 136 -4.42 -1.33 14.31
C ASN A 136 -3.33 -2.42 14.22
N ILE A 137 -2.22 -2.17 13.52
CA ILE A 137 -1.13 -3.15 13.44
C ILE A 137 -0.39 -3.24 14.78
N ALA A 138 -0.18 -2.11 15.47
CA ALA A 138 0.42 -2.09 16.79
C ALA A 138 -0.42 -2.84 17.83
N ASP A 139 -1.75 -2.86 17.68
CA ASP A 139 -2.64 -3.69 18.50
C ASP A 139 -2.37 -5.18 18.26
N PHE A 140 -2.19 -5.63 17.02
CA PHE A 140 -1.86 -7.05 16.74
C PHE A 140 -0.53 -7.48 17.36
N VAL A 141 0.44 -6.58 17.41
CA VAL A 141 1.74 -6.81 18.07
C VAL A 141 1.54 -6.90 19.58
N ARG A 142 0.84 -5.93 20.18
CA ARG A 142 0.63 -5.84 21.63
C ARG A 142 -0.23 -6.98 22.19
N GLU A 143 -1.20 -7.44 21.41
CA GLU A 143 -2.13 -8.51 21.79
C GLU A 143 -1.67 -9.90 21.32
N SER A 144 -0.44 -10.01 20.80
CA SER A 144 0.12 -11.28 20.38
C SER A 144 0.27 -12.24 21.57
N GLU A 145 -0.16 -13.49 21.39
CA GLU A 145 0.00 -14.55 22.40
C GLU A 145 1.41 -15.17 22.37
N LYS A 146 2.17 -14.90 21.30
CA LYS A 146 3.54 -15.34 21.09
C LYS A 146 4.48 -14.14 21.18
N PRO A 147 5.72 -14.31 21.69
CA PRO A 147 6.72 -13.24 21.67
C PRO A 147 6.93 -12.68 20.26
N VAL A 148 6.91 -11.35 20.15
CA VAL A 148 7.13 -10.62 18.90
C VAL A 148 8.47 -9.91 18.95
N ILE A 149 9.35 -10.27 18.02
CA ILE A 149 10.65 -9.65 17.83
C ILE A 149 10.59 -8.82 16.55
N SER A 150 10.63 -7.50 16.68
CA SER A 150 10.69 -6.60 15.54
C SER A 150 12.12 -6.52 14.99
N VAL A 151 12.28 -6.76 13.69
CA VAL A 151 13.56 -6.62 12.98
C VAL A 151 13.45 -5.49 11.97
N MET A 152 14.10 -4.37 12.26
CA MET A 152 14.08 -3.20 11.39
C MET A 152 15.07 -3.36 10.22
N GLY A 153 14.55 -3.25 9.00
CA GLY A 153 15.34 -3.21 7.78
C GLY A 153 15.96 -1.82 7.55
N SER A 154 16.07 -1.41 6.29
CA SER A 154 16.69 -0.12 5.93
C SER A 154 15.99 1.09 6.56
N VAL A 155 14.66 1.04 6.67
CA VAL A 155 13.84 2.11 7.24
C VAL A 155 12.73 1.51 8.11
N ALA A 156 12.58 2.00 9.33
CA ALA A 156 11.46 1.70 10.22
C ALA A 156 11.11 2.96 11.02
N ALA A 157 10.63 3.98 10.32
CA ALA A 157 10.41 5.32 10.86
C ALA A 157 8.91 5.65 10.99
N SER A 158 8.57 6.62 11.85
CA SER A 158 7.20 7.11 12.07
C SER A 158 6.24 5.95 12.37
N GLY A 159 5.20 5.74 11.57
CA GLY A 159 4.28 4.60 11.70
C GLY A 159 4.95 3.22 11.72
N GLY A 160 6.13 3.06 11.12
CA GLY A 160 6.93 1.83 11.20
C GLY A 160 7.51 1.63 12.60
N TYR A 161 8.02 2.70 13.23
CA TYR A 161 8.46 2.67 14.62
C TYR A 161 7.28 2.51 15.59
N TYR A 162 6.15 3.16 15.29
CA TYR A 162 4.90 3.03 16.06
C TYR A 162 4.48 1.57 16.22
N VAL A 163 4.55 0.80 15.13
CA VAL A 163 4.24 -0.64 15.10
C VAL A 163 5.29 -1.47 15.84
N ALA A 164 6.56 -1.09 15.75
CA ALA A 164 7.65 -1.82 16.41
C ALA A 164 7.66 -1.63 17.94
N ALA A 165 7.31 -0.43 18.42
CA ALA A 165 7.40 -0.04 19.83
C ALA A 165 6.80 -1.04 20.84
N PRO A 166 5.61 -1.65 20.61
CA PRO A 166 5.03 -2.64 21.52
C PRO A 166 5.62 -4.06 21.41
N SER A 167 6.61 -4.31 20.56
CA SER A 167 7.28 -5.63 20.49
C SER A 167 8.08 -5.92 21.75
N ASP A 168 8.19 -7.20 22.10
CA ASP A 168 8.98 -7.68 23.25
C ASP A 168 10.47 -7.33 23.07
N TRP A 169 10.97 -7.46 21.83
CA TRP A 169 12.33 -7.06 21.47
C TRP A 169 12.38 -6.33 20.13
N ILE A 170 13.29 -5.36 20.00
CA ILE A 170 13.52 -4.62 18.76
C ILE A 170 14.99 -4.67 18.37
N VAL A 171 15.26 -5.26 17.20
CA VAL A 171 16.57 -5.32 16.56
C VAL A 171 16.61 -4.33 15.39
N ALA A 172 17.72 -3.61 15.23
CA ALA A 172 17.97 -2.79 14.05
C ALA A 172 19.44 -2.77 13.64
N HIS A 173 19.74 -2.56 12.36
CA HIS A 173 21.11 -2.35 11.92
C HIS A 173 21.60 -0.94 12.30
N GLU A 174 22.89 -0.72 12.49
CA GLU A 174 23.44 0.61 12.81
C GLU A 174 23.09 1.69 11.77
N LEU A 175 22.95 1.28 10.51
CA LEU A 175 22.55 2.10 9.36
C LEU A 175 21.03 2.17 9.13
N THR A 176 20.21 1.51 9.95
CA THR A 176 18.76 1.63 9.88
C THR A 176 18.34 3.07 10.16
N ILE A 177 17.42 3.58 9.36
CA ILE A 177 16.75 4.87 9.60
C ILE A 177 15.47 4.59 10.39
N THR A 178 15.41 5.07 11.63
CA THR A 178 14.26 4.89 12.53
C THR A 178 13.89 6.22 13.20
N GLY A 179 13.13 6.17 14.29
CA GLY A 179 12.60 7.35 14.96
C GLY A 179 11.50 8.00 14.12
N SER A 180 11.65 9.29 13.80
CA SER A 180 10.59 10.10 13.19
C SER A 180 9.28 10.04 13.98
N ILE A 181 9.42 10.10 15.31
CA ILE A 181 8.29 10.12 16.23
C ILE A 181 7.66 11.51 16.12
N GLY A 182 6.55 11.58 15.41
CA GLY A 182 5.87 12.82 15.07
C GLY A 182 4.62 12.54 14.25
N VAL A 183 3.77 13.56 14.09
CA VAL A 183 2.53 13.49 13.33
C VAL A 183 2.45 14.70 12.43
N ILE A 184 2.12 14.47 11.16
CA ILE A 184 1.93 15.55 10.19
C ILE A 184 0.57 15.40 9.51
N MET A 185 -0.03 16.54 9.21
CA MET A 185 -1.12 16.67 8.26
C MET A 185 -0.68 17.71 7.25
N SER A 186 -0.64 17.34 5.97
CA SER A 186 -0.16 18.21 4.90
C SER A 186 -1.11 18.19 3.71
N GLY A 187 -1.08 19.28 2.96
CA GLY A 187 -1.86 19.47 1.75
C GLY A 187 -1.30 20.63 0.94
N TYR A 188 -1.82 20.82 -0.26
CA TYR A 188 -1.49 21.95 -1.11
C TYR A 188 -2.70 22.87 -1.25
N SER A 189 -2.49 24.18 -1.27
CA SER A 189 -3.53 25.11 -1.73
C SER A 189 -3.30 25.43 -3.21
N PHE A 190 -4.34 25.25 -4.03
CA PHE A 190 -4.31 25.62 -5.45
C PHE A 190 -4.93 26.98 -5.73
N ARG A 191 -5.28 27.71 -4.66
CA ARG A 191 -6.06 28.95 -4.75
C ARG A 191 -5.41 30.03 -5.62
N ASN A 192 -4.12 30.26 -5.43
CA ASN A 192 -3.38 31.26 -6.23
C ASN A 192 -3.24 30.85 -7.70
N LEU A 193 -3.20 29.55 -8.00
CA LEU A 193 -3.21 29.06 -9.38
C LEU A 193 -4.57 29.30 -10.02
N MET A 194 -5.66 28.98 -9.31
CA MET A 194 -7.04 29.19 -9.78
C MET A 194 -7.31 30.66 -10.11
N ASP A 195 -6.84 31.59 -9.27
CA ASP A 195 -6.95 33.03 -9.55
C ASP A 195 -6.29 33.43 -10.87
N LYS A 196 -5.09 32.91 -11.14
CA LYS A 196 -4.34 33.22 -12.36
C LYS A 196 -5.04 32.76 -13.63
N VAL A 197 -5.80 31.66 -13.55
CA VAL A 197 -6.53 31.09 -14.69
C VAL A 197 -8.02 31.47 -14.69
N GLY A 198 -8.43 32.40 -13.82
CA GLY A 198 -9.80 32.89 -13.75
C GLY A 198 -10.82 31.89 -13.19
N VAL A 199 -10.38 30.81 -12.53
CA VAL A 199 -11.26 29.84 -11.89
C VAL A 199 -11.59 30.31 -10.48
N GLN A 200 -12.88 30.33 -10.14
CA GLN A 200 -13.35 30.76 -8.82
C GLN A 200 -14.20 29.65 -8.18
N PRO A 201 -13.69 29.00 -7.11
CA PRO A 201 -14.50 28.04 -6.36
C PRO A 201 -15.61 28.77 -5.60
N ILE A 202 -16.85 28.29 -5.77
CA ILE A 202 -18.02 28.75 -5.01
C ILE A 202 -18.41 27.65 -4.02
N VAL A 203 -18.52 27.98 -2.74
CA VAL A 203 -18.82 27.01 -1.67
C VAL A 203 -20.07 27.43 -0.91
N PHE A 204 -21.10 26.58 -0.93
CA PHE A 204 -22.27 26.68 -0.07
C PHE A 204 -22.17 25.60 1.01
N LYS A 205 -22.25 25.99 2.28
CA LYS A 205 -22.00 25.08 3.40
C LYS A 205 -23.02 25.25 4.52
N SER A 206 -23.33 24.14 5.19
CA SER A 206 -24.28 24.09 6.31
C SER A 206 -23.71 24.60 7.63
N GLY A 207 -22.38 24.72 7.75
CA GLY A 207 -21.71 25.22 8.95
C GLY A 207 -20.34 25.83 8.64
N LYS A 208 -19.88 26.72 9.52
CA LYS A 208 -18.68 27.55 9.30
C LYS A 208 -17.42 26.74 8.94
N ASN A 209 -17.18 25.61 9.61
CA ASN A 209 -15.94 24.81 9.48
C ASN A 209 -16.09 23.62 8.51
N LYS A 210 -17.20 23.53 7.76
CA LYS A 210 -17.49 22.35 6.91
C LYS A 210 -16.57 22.23 5.69
N ASP A 211 -15.83 23.29 5.39
CA ASP A 211 -14.81 23.38 4.35
C ASP A 211 -13.39 23.54 4.92
N MET A 212 -13.19 23.23 6.21
CA MET A 212 -11.86 23.14 6.80
C MET A 212 -11.00 22.12 6.03
N LEU A 213 -9.69 22.38 5.91
CA LEU A 213 -8.74 21.61 5.08
C LEU A 213 -9.03 21.64 3.56
N SER A 214 -9.95 22.47 3.10
CA SER A 214 -10.20 22.64 1.67
C SER A 214 -8.99 23.25 0.96
N MET A 215 -8.51 22.58 -0.09
CA MET A 215 -7.42 23.07 -0.97
C MET A 215 -7.80 24.30 -1.80
N ASN A 216 -9.07 24.73 -1.72
CA ASN A 216 -9.61 25.87 -2.44
C ASN A 216 -9.57 27.17 -1.63
N LYS A 217 -9.25 27.13 -0.34
CA LYS A 217 -9.14 28.32 0.50
C LYS A 217 -7.82 29.06 0.26
N ARG A 218 -7.84 30.39 0.40
CA ARG A 218 -6.60 31.17 0.59
C ARG A 218 -6.07 30.92 1.99
N GLU A 219 -4.77 31.11 2.18
CA GLU A 219 -4.16 31.01 3.50
C GLU A 219 -4.81 32.01 4.48
N GLU A 220 -5.12 33.21 3.98
CA GLU A 220 -5.79 34.28 4.74
C GLU A 220 -7.24 33.94 5.14
N ASP A 221 -7.90 33.02 4.42
CA ASP A 221 -9.29 32.60 4.68
C ASP A 221 -9.37 31.48 5.74
N ILE A 222 -8.22 30.91 6.13
CA ILE A 222 -8.13 29.88 7.16
C ILE A 222 -8.13 30.59 8.51
N SER A 223 -9.24 30.48 9.23
CA SER A 223 -9.40 31.13 10.53
C SER A 223 -8.48 30.53 11.60
N GLU A 224 -8.16 31.33 12.62
CA GLU A 224 -7.38 30.86 13.78
C GLU A 224 -8.08 29.70 14.51
N GLU A 225 -9.42 29.70 14.51
CA GLU A 225 -10.21 28.60 15.06
C GLU A 225 -9.98 27.29 14.28
N GLU A 226 -10.00 27.33 12.94
CA GLU A 226 -9.71 26.17 12.10
C GLU A 226 -8.28 25.66 12.32
N ARG A 227 -7.30 26.58 12.40
CA ARG A 227 -5.90 26.21 12.69
C ARG A 227 -5.79 25.52 14.03
N LYS A 228 -6.42 26.06 15.06
CA LYS A 228 -6.42 25.48 16.39
C LYS A 228 -7.06 24.10 16.42
N ILE A 229 -8.22 23.90 15.78
CA ILE A 229 -8.89 22.60 15.72
C ILE A 229 -7.98 21.54 15.09
N VAL A 230 -7.34 21.85 13.96
CA VAL A 230 -6.44 20.91 13.27
C VAL A 230 -5.20 20.66 14.11
N GLN A 231 -4.61 21.70 14.71
CA GLN A 231 -3.40 21.58 15.51
C GLN A 231 -3.62 20.80 16.81
N ASP A 232 -4.76 20.97 17.46
CA ASP A 232 -5.16 20.20 18.64
C ASP A 232 -5.29 18.71 18.29
N MET A 233 -5.95 18.38 17.17
CA MET A 233 -6.07 16.99 16.70
C MET A 233 -4.71 16.34 16.38
N ILE A 234 -3.78 17.10 15.78
CA ILE A 234 -2.39 16.65 15.58
C ILE A 234 -1.71 16.42 16.94
N GLY A 235 -1.89 17.33 17.89
CA GLY A 235 -1.33 17.24 19.24
C GLY A 235 -1.84 16.04 20.02
N GLU A 236 -3.14 15.74 19.96
CA GLU A 236 -3.76 14.55 20.55
C GLU A 236 -3.16 13.26 19.96
N THR A 237 -3.05 13.20 18.63
CA THR A 237 -2.47 12.05 17.93
C THR A 237 -1.00 11.85 18.29
N PHE A 238 -0.24 12.94 18.38
CA PHE A 238 1.16 12.90 18.81
C PHE A 238 1.30 12.46 20.27
N GLY A 239 0.40 12.91 21.15
CA GLY A 239 0.30 12.42 22.53
C GLY A 239 0.09 10.91 22.61
N ARG A 240 -0.79 10.36 21.75
CA ARG A 240 -0.98 8.90 21.62
C ARG A 240 0.29 8.20 21.16
N PHE A 241 1.01 8.73 20.17
CA PHE A 241 2.29 8.13 19.73
C PHE A 241 3.29 8.06 20.88
N LYS A 242 3.50 9.17 21.61
CA LYS A 242 4.39 9.16 22.78
C LYS A 242 3.94 8.16 23.85
N LYS A 243 2.63 7.97 24.03
CA LYS A 243 2.08 6.97 24.96
C LYS A 243 2.47 5.54 24.53
N VAL A 244 2.25 5.18 23.27
CA VAL A 244 2.62 3.85 22.74
C VAL A 244 4.11 3.57 22.88
N VAL A 245 4.97 4.56 22.59
CA VAL A 245 6.41 4.42 22.78
C VAL A 245 6.76 4.20 24.25
N ARG A 246 6.21 5.00 25.16
CA ARG A 246 6.48 4.88 26.59
C ARG A 246 6.04 3.53 27.15
N GLU A 247 4.85 3.06 26.77
CA GLU A 247 4.29 1.80 27.25
C GLU A 247 5.03 0.60 26.64
N GLY A 248 5.25 0.59 25.33
CA GLY A 248 5.90 -0.52 24.64
C GLY A 248 7.37 -0.70 25.03
N ARG A 249 8.07 0.39 25.38
CA ARG A 249 9.48 0.37 25.79
C ARG A 249 9.67 0.37 27.32
N ASN A 250 8.61 0.11 28.08
CA ASN A 250 8.73 -0.05 29.52
C ASN A 250 9.34 -1.41 29.84
N VAL A 251 10.57 -1.41 30.35
CA VAL A 251 11.28 -2.65 30.72
C VAL A 251 10.71 -3.29 31.97
N ASP A 252 10.07 -2.53 32.87
CA ASP A 252 9.53 -3.06 34.12
C ASP A 252 8.34 -4.00 33.88
N SER A 253 7.69 -3.90 32.70
CA SER A 253 6.67 -4.84 32.26
C SER A 253 7.22 -6.09 31.56
N ARG A 254 8.54 -6.18 31.35
CA ARG A 254 9.21 -7.31 30.70
C ARG A 254 9.90 -8.14 31.79
N GLU A 255 9.23 -9.19 32.27
CA GLU A 255 9.80 -10.06 33.29
C GLU A 255 11.04 -10.81 32.74
N GLY A 256 12.23 -10.49 33.25
CA GLY A 256 13.44 -11.31 33.04
C GLY A 256 14.29 -11.00 31.82
N GLU A 257 14.01 -9.93 31.06
CA GLU A 257 14.75 -9.61 29.82
C GLU A 257 15.69 -8.39 29.98
N GLU A 258 16.90 -8.49 29.41
CA GLU A 258 17.92 -7.42 29.38
C GLU A 258 17.59 -6.30 28.36
N GLY A 259 16.32 -5.94 28.22
CA GLY A 259 15.86 -4.91 27.28
C GLY A 259 16.40 -3.51 27.64
N ARG A 260 16.46 -2.62 26.65
CA ARG A 260 16.92 -1.24 26.89
C ARG A 260 15.76 -0.32 27.26
N SER A 261 15.83 0.27 28.44
CA SER A 261 14.91 1.33 28.86
C SER A 261 15.13 2.59 28.04
N LEU A 262 14.04 3.30 27.76
CA LEU A 262 14.12 4.66 27.23
C LEU A 262 14.99 5.55 28.12
N SER A 263 15.82 6.37 27.50
CA SER A 263 16.60 7.38 28.21
C SER A 263 15.67 8.38 28.92
N LYS A 264 16.13 9.05 29.99
CA LYS A 264 15.29 10.01 30.73
C LYS A 264 14.76 11.15 29.85
N ASP A 265 15.54 11.54 28.83
CA ASP A 265 15.26 12.66 27.95
C ASP A 265 14.77 12.20 26.56
N TRP A 266 14.30 10.96 26.41
CA TRP A 266 13.90 10.40 25.12
C TRP A 266 12.84 11.26 24.40
N GLU A 267 11.97 11.95 25.13
CA GLU A 267 10.94 12.83 24.55
C GLU A 267 11.55 13.99 23.74
N THR A 268 12.79 14.38 24.00
CA THR A 268 13.49 15.40 23.21
C THR A 268 13.84 14.92 21.79
N PHE A 269 13.86 13.60 21.57
CA PHE A 269 14.03 12.96 20.27
C PHE A 269 12.68 12.71 19.57
N ALA A 270 11.56 12.98 20.23
CA ALA A 270 10.22 12.90 19.66
C ALA A 270 9.79 14.23 19.02
N ASP A 271 10.66 14.84 18.23
CA ASP A 271 10.38 16.09 17.50
C ASP A 271 10.21 15.87 15.98
N GLY A 272 10.04 14.61 15.57
CA GLY A 272 9.91 14.20 14.16
C GLY A 272 11.22 13.91 13.43
N ARG A 273 12.39 14.13 14.06
CA ARG A 273 13.69 13.81 13.44
C ARG A 273 13.87 12.30 13.22
N ILE A 274 14.63 11.94 12.18
CA ILE A 274 15.09 10.56 11.99
C ILE A 274 16.31 10.27 12.85
N LEU A 275 16.51 9.00 13.20
CA LEU A 275 17.65 8.50 13.98
C LEU A 275 18.35 7.35 13.23
N SER A 276 19.65 7.21 13.45
CA SER A 276 20.38 5.99 13.09
C SER A 276 20.06 4.87 14.09
N GLY A 277 20.39 3.62 13.74
CA GLY A 277 20.28 2.49 14.67
C GLY A 277 21.12 2.69 15.93
N ASN A 278 22.34 3.24 15.79
CA ASN A 278 23.20 3.54 16.93
C ASN A 278 22.57 4.54 17.91
N THR A 279 22.06 5.67 17.41
CA THR A 279 21.39 6.66 18.28
C THR A 279 20.09 6.10 18.85
N ALA A 280 19.36 5.27 18.10
CA ALA A 280 18.15 4.62 18.60
C ALA A 280 18.48 3.65 19.76
N LEU A 281 19.59 2.91 19.67
CA LEU A 281 20.06 2.02 20.74
C LEU A 281 20.44 2.83 22.00
N GLU A 282 21.22 3.90 21.82
CA GLU A 282 21.66 4.78 22.91
C GLU A 282 20.47 5.40 23.67
N GLN A 283 19.38 5.73 22.96
CA GLN A 283 18.17 6.31 23.56
C GLN A 283 17.17 5.26 24.07
N GLY A 284 17.43 3.97 23.89
CA GLY A 284 16.53 2.87 24.30
C GLY A 284 15.31 2.69 23.39
N PHE A 285 15.33 3.28 22.19
CA PHE A 285 14.29 3.08 21.19
C PHE A 285 14.33 1.68 20.56
N ILE A 286 15.50 1.04 20.58
CA ILE A 286 15.69 -0.37 20.22
C ILE A 286 16.49 -1.08 21.31
N ASP A 287 16.50 -2.41 21.30
CA ASP A 287 17.19 -3.22 22.30
C ASP A 287 18.58 -3.64 21.85
N GLU A 288 18.73 -3.95 20.56
CA GLU A 288 19.92 -4.62 20.04
C GLU A 288 20.26 -4.19 18.61
N LEU A 289 21.57 -4.15 18.32
CA LEU A 289 22.06 -3.94 16.96
C LEU A 289 22.22 -5.29 16.26
N GLY A 290 21.72 -5.39 15.04
CA GLY A 290 21.83 -6.62 14.27
C GLY A 290 20.91 -6.65 13.07
N ASP A 291 20.57 -7.86 12.65
CA ASP A 291 19.71 -8.11 11.51
C ASP A 291 18.71 -9.24 11.79
N LEU A 292 18.28 -9.94 10.73
CA LEU A 292 17.35 -11.06 10.87
C LEU A 292 17.93 -12.20 11.68
N ASP A 293 19.23 -12.44 11.61
CA ASP A 293 19.89 -13.56 12.30
C ASP A 293 19.91 -13.29 13.80
N THR A 294 20.28 -12.08 14.19
CA THR A 294 20.17 -11.59 15.56
C THR A 294 18.74 -11.68 16.08
N GLY A 295 17.74 -11.33 15.25
CA GLY A 295 16.32 -11.48 15.62
C GLY A 295 15.91 -12.94 15.87
N ILE A 296 16.40 -13.88 15.04
CA ILE A 296 16.15 -15.31 15.21
C ILE A 296 16.81 -15.81 16.50
N GLU A 297 18.08 -15.49 16.72
CA GLU A 297 18.82 -15.85 17.94
C GLU A 297 18.12 -15.34 19.19
N ARG A 298 17.70 -14.07 19.19
CA ARG A 298 16.94 -13.49 20.29
C ARG A 298 15.61 -14.19 20.52
N ALA A 299 14.87 -14.53 19.47
CA ALA A 299 13.62 -15.26 19.59
C ALA A 299 13.83 -16.66 20.20
N LEU A 300 14.90 -17.34 19.82
CA LEU A 300 15.29 -18.64 20.41
C LEU A 300 15.65 -18.49 21.91
N GLU A 301 16.38 -17.43 22.28
CA GLU A 301 16.72 -17.12 23.66
C GLU A 301 15.48 -16.84 24.53
N ILE A 302 14.56 -15.98 24.05
CA ILE A 302 13.33 -15.63 24.76
C ILE A 302 12.45 -16.86 25.02
N VAL A 303 12.34 -17.75 24.01
CA VAL A 303 11.55 -18.98 24.13
C VAL A 303 12.30 -20.07 24.91
N GLY A 304 13.63 -20.00 25.01
CA GLY A 304 14.46 -20.98 25.72
C GLY A 304 14.70 -22.28 24.94
N ILE A 305 14.82 -22.20 23.61
CA ILE A 305 15.06 -23.36 22.72
C ILE A 305 16.32 -23.18 21.88
N SER A 306 16.94 -24.29 21.45
CA SER A 306 18.20 -24.26 20.69
C SER A 306 18.00 -24.12 19.18
N GLU A 307 16.89 -24.60 18.64
CA GLU A 307 16.64 -24.65 17.20
C GLU A 307 15.15 -24.58 16.87
N ALA A 308 14.83 -23.83 15.82
CA ALA A 308 13.50 -23.77 15.22
C ALA A 308 13.62 -23.57 13.71
N ASN A 309 12.63 -24.04 12.97
CA ASN A 309 12.51 -23.71 11.55
C ASN A 309 12.00 -22.29 11.39
N VAL A 310 12.50 -21.57 10.41
CA VAL A 310 12.03 -20.21 10.12
C VAL A 310 11.10 -20.29 8.93
N ILE A 311 9.85 -19.87 9.12
CA ILE A 311 8.80 -19.98 8.12
C ILE A 311 8.23 -18.61 7.74
N ARG A 312 7.62 -18.52 6.57
CA ARG A 312 6.81 -17.37 6.14
C ARG A 312 5.49 -17.85 5.56
N TYR A 313 4.43 -17.13 5.88
CA TYR A 313 3.14 -17.34 5.22
C TYR A 313 3.15 -16.70 3.84
N GLN A 314 2.89 -17.52 2.83
CA GLN A 314 2.62 -17.06 1.47
C GLN A 314 1.12 -17.19 1.21
N GLN A 315 0.59 -16.22 0.48
CA GLN A 315 -0.76 -16.33 -0.03
C GLN A 315 -0.77 -17.33 -1.19
N PRO A 316 -1.76 -18.24 -1.26
CA PRO A 316 -1.86 -19.19 -2.35
C PRO A 316 -2.00 -18.45 -3.68
N LEU A 317 -1.32 -18.95 -4.71
CA LEU A 317 -1.40 -18.39 -6.05
C LEU A 317 -2.86 -18.44 -6.53
N ASN A 318 -3.49 -17.28 -6.69
CA ASN A 318 -4.81 -17.18 -7.31
C ASN A 318 -4.65 -16.99 -8.83
N PHE A 319 -5.59 -17.50 -9.62
CA PHE A 319 -5.63 -17.33 -11.08
C PHE A 319 -5.60 -15.84 -11.49
N SER A 320 -6.10 -14.94 -10.63
CA SER A 320 -5.97 -13.48 -10.80
C SER A 320 -4.52 -12.98 -10.84
N MET A 321 -3.58 -13.67 -10.17
CA MET A 321 -2.14 -13.35 -10.19
C MET A 321 -1.48 -13.66 -11.55
N MET A 322 -2.10 -14.49 -12.39
CA MET A 322 -1.59 -14.80 -13.73
C MET A 322 -1.84 -13.67 -14.74
N PHE A 323 -2.70 -12.70 -14.40
CA PHE A 323 -3.04 -11.58 -15.26
C PHE A 323 -2.87 -10.22 -14.56
N PRO A 324 -1.65 -9.84 -14.12
CA PRO A 324 -1.41 -8.58 -13.38
C PRO A 324 -1.84 -7.33 -14.16
N PHE A 325 -1.91 -7.44 -15.49
CA PHE A 325 -2.25 -6.35 -16.40
C PHE A 325 -3.74 -5.97 -16.40
N LEU A 326 -4.63 -6.84 -15.92
CA LEU A 326 -6.07 -6.56 -15.89
C LEU A 326 -6.51 -5.74 -14.65
N GLY A 327 -5.71 -5.71 -13.58
CA GLY A 327 -6.02 -5.00 -12.33
C GLY A 327 -5.18 -3.74 -12.05
N LYS A 328 -4.19 -3.46 -12.91
CA LYS A 328 -3.28 -2.33 -12.73
C LYS A 328 -3.90 -1.04 -13.24
N ASN A 329 -4.48 -0.24 -12.35
CA ASN A 329 -4.55 1.21 -12.55
C ASN A 329 -3.15 1.80 -12.32
N GLU A 330 -2.22 1.55 -13.24
CA GLU A 330 -0.99 2.33 -13.30
C GLU A 330 -1.38 3.75 -13.69
N THR A 331 -1.22 4.70 -12.77
CA THR A 331 -1.27 6.12 -13.09
C THR A 331 -0.26 6.35 -14.21
N LYS A 332 -0.76 6.71 -15.40
CA LYS A 332 0.08 7.05 -16.55
C LYS A 332 0.95 8.26 -16.17
N GLN A 333 2.14 7.99 -15.66
CA GLN A 333 3.20 8.99 -15.60
C GLN A 333 3.85 9.03 -16.97
N ILE A 334 3.86 10.20 -17.58
CA ILE A 334 4.64 10.44 -18.80
C ILE A 334 6.11 10.28 -18.43
N LYS A 335 6.74 9.20 -18.92
CA LYS A 335 8.17 8.98 -18.81
C LYS A 335 8.85 9.42 -20.09
N ILE A 336 9.80 10.35 -19.96
CA ILE A 336 10.83 10.56 -20.98
C ILE A 336 11.92 9.55 -20.66
N ASP A 337 12.08 8.57 -21.53
CA ASP A 337 13.08 7.51 -21.41
C ASP A 337 14.35 7.95 -22.14
N TRP A 338 15.45 8.14 -21.38
CA TRP A 338 16.73 8.60 -21.89
C TRP A 338 17.70 7.44 -22.23
N GLY A 339 17.23 6.18 -22.23
CA GLY A 339 18.07 5.03 -22.63
C GLY A 339 19.13 4.63 -21.60
N ILE A 340 19.10 5.23 -20.41
CA ILE A 340 19.91 4.83 -19.26
C ILE A 340 18.94 4.32 -18.20
N GLU A 341 18.94 3.01 -17.93
CA GLU A 341 18.14 2.40 -16.86
C GLU A 341 18.76 2.76 -15.50
N ILE A 342 18.54 3.99 -15.02
CA ILE A 342 18.91 4.35 -13.65
C ILE A 342 17.99 3.56 -12.70
N PRO A 343 18.55 2.83 -11.71
CA PRO A 343 17.73 2.13 -10.73
C PRO A 343 16.84 3.15 -10.01
N LYS A 344 15.53 2.84 -9.91
CA LYS A 344 14.55 3.72 -9.24
C LYS A 344 14.94 3.90 -7.77
N LEU A 345 15.55 5.03 -7.46
CA LEU A 345 15.88 5.39 -6.08
C LEU A 345 14.58 5.51 -5.28
N LYS A 346 14.59 4.93 -4.08
CA LYS A 346 13.47 4.98 -3.14
C LYS A 346 13.69 6.15 -2.21
N ALA A 347 12.65 6.96 -2.00
CA ALA A 347 12.69 8.06 -1.05
C ALA A 347 13.03 7.54 0.36
N GLY A 348 13.81 8.32 1.12
CA GLY A 348 14.17 8.01 2.50
C GLY A 348 15.27 6.95 2.66
N ARG A 349 16.05 6.64 1.62
CA ARG A 349 17.23 5.76 1.71
C ARG A 349 18.52 6.49 1.40
N LEU A 350 19.59 6.10 2.08
CA LEU A 350 20.96 6.53 1.77
C LEU A 350 21.53 5.64 0.66
N TYR A 351 22.23 6.24 -0.30
CA TYR A 351 22.83 5.54 -1.43
C TYR A 351 24.27 5.95 -1.62
N PHE A 352 25.16 4.98 -1.83
CA PHE A 352 26.51 5.21 -2.34
C PHE A 352 26.46 5.24 -3.88
N LEU A 353 26.17 6.41 -4.46
CA LEU A 353 26.11 6.60 -5.91
C LEU A 353 27.33 7.37 -6.39
N SER A 354 27.87 6.98 -7.55
CA SER A 354 28.81 7.83 -8.28
C SER A 354 28.10 9.12 -8.70
N PRO A 355 28.75 10.30 -8.58
CA PRO A 355 28.22 11.55 -9.12
C PRO A 355 27.82 11.43 -10.60
N THR A 356 28.49 10.57 -11.38
CA THR A 356 28.19 10.34 -12.80
C THR A 356 26.85 9.66 -13.09
N LEU A 357 26.16 9.12 -12.07
CA LEU A 357 24.83 8.51 -12.21
C LEU A 357 23.68 9.51 -11.93
N LEU A 358 24.00 10.72 -11.48
CA LEU A 358 23.02 11.75 -11.09
C LEU A 358 22.86 12.88 -12.12
N TYR A 359 23.59 12.81 -13.25
CA TYR A 359 23.58 13.82 -14.33
C TYR A 359 23.17 13.23 -15.67
#